data_AF-K2CAW6-F1
#
_entry.id   AF-K2CAW6-F1
#
_cell.length_a   1.000
_cell.length_b   1.000
_cell.length_c   1.000
_cell.angle_alpha   90.00
_cell.angle_beta   90.00
_cell.angle_gamma   90.00
#
_symmetry.space_group_name_H-M   'P 1'
#
loop_
_entity.id
_entity.type
_entity.pdbx_description
1 polymer ?
#
loop_
_entity_poly.entity_id
_entity_poly.type
_entity_poly.pdbx_seq_one_letter_code
_entity_poly.pdbx_strand_id
1 'polypeptide(L)'
;MDIDVFEHFARNSIRNDVAFVAFSHTSMINLKGYIYNYAKFKIYEDNRVEVTAQYAKTISYRKIMDETFYTTINDKSGKGALYLFCDM
;
A
#
# COMPACT_ATOMS: atom_id res chain seq x y z
N MET A 1 6.70 6.38 6.64
CA MET A 1 6.55 7.13 5.38
C MET A 1 5.34 8.01 5.55
N ASP A 2 5.41 9.23 5.05
CA ASP A 2 4.29 10.16 5.16
C ASP A 2 3.28 9.88 4.03
N ILE A 3 2.00 10.11 4.31
CA ILE A 3 0.91 9.93 3.34
C ILE A 3 0.51 11.31 2.83
N ASP A 4 1.32 11.88 1.95
CA ASP A 4 1.12 13.23 1.42
C ASP A 4 0.04 13.27 0.33
N VAL A 5 -0.09 12.19 -0.44
CA VAL A 5 -1.02 12.06 -1.55
C VAL A 5 -1.82 10.77 -1.41
N PHE A 6 -3.14 10.91 -1.35
CA PHE A 6 -4.07 9.79 -1.29
C PHE A 6 -5.32 10.06 -2.13
N GLU A 7 -5.98 8.98 -2.52
CA GLU A 7 -7.25 8.99 -3.24
C GLU A 7 -8.30 8.32 -2.37
N HIS A 8 -9.50 8.91 -2.27
CA HIS A 8 -10.64 8.31 -1.58
C HIS A 8 -11.70 7.90 -2.60
N PHE A 9 -12.18 6.66 -2.48
CA PHE A 9 -13.20 6.09 -3.33
C PHE A 9 -14.41 5.69 -2.48
N ALA A 10 -15.52 6.41 -2.63
CA ALA A 10 -16.77 6.08 -1.96
C ALA A 10 -17.34 4.74 -2.45
N ARG A 11 -18.23 4.11 -1.67
CA ARG A 11 -18.96 2.90 -2.09
C ARG A 11 -19.61 3.13 -3.45
N ASN A 12 -19.51 2.15 -4.34
CA ASN A 12 -20.06 2.14 -5.70
C ASN A 12 -19.53 3.24 -6.64
N SER A 13 -18.49 4.00 -6.27
CA SER A 13 -17.92 5.05 -7.13
C SER A 13 -17.15 4.49 -8.33
N ILE A 14 -16.52 3.33 -8.17
CA ILE A 14 -15.73 2.65 -9.20
C ILE A 14 -16.02 1.14 -9.20
N ARG A 15 -17.30 0.77 -9.11
CA ARG A 15 -17.76 -0.64 -9.01
C ARG A 15 -17.13 -1.38 -7.82
N ASN A 16 -16.95 -0.67 -6.72
CA ASN A 16 -16.46 -1.19 -5.44
C ASN A 16 -17.60 -1.29 -4.43
N ASP A 17 -17.79 -2.47 -3.82
CA ASP A 17 -18.85 -2.65 -2.81
C ASP A 17 -18.55 -1.92 -1.49
N VAL A 18 -17.26 -1.70 -1.21
CA VAL A 18 -16.72 -1.14 0.03
C VAL A 18 -15.88 0.09 -0.30
N ALA A 19 -16.05 1.18 0.45
CA ALA A 19 -15.25 2.38 0.31
C ALA A 19 -13.82 2.14 0.76
N PHE A 20 -12.87 2.84 0.17
CA PHE A 20 -11.46 2.71 0.54
C PHE A 20 -10.65 3.98 0.25
N VAL A 21 -9.53 4.10 0.95
CA VAL A 21 -8.47 5.06 0.65
C VAL A 21 -7.29 4.32 0.04
N ALA A 22 -6.67 4.92 -0.96
CA ALA A 22 -5.53 4.37 -1.67
C ALA A 22 -4.38 5.38 -1.76
N PHE A 23 -3.16 4.93 -1.49
CA PHE A 23 -1.94 5.73 -1.59
C PHE A 23 -0.75 4.82 -1.92
N SER A 24 0.37 5.40 -2.32
CA SER A 24 1.56 4.64 -2.67
C SER A 24 2.84 5.31 -2.23
N HIS A 25 3.87 4.51 -2.05
CA HIS A 25 5.23 4.98 -1.82
C HIS A 25 6.20 4.20 -2.70
N THR A 26 7.21 4.90 -3.22
CA THR A 26 8.30 4.27 -3.98
C THR A 26 9.59 4.46 -3.22
N SER A 27 10.27 3.37 -2.90
CA SER A 27 11.62 3.39 -2.35
C SER A 27 12.58 2.71 -3.32
N MET A 28 13.79 3.25 -3.48
CA MET A 28 14.88 2.50 -4.10
C MET A 28 15.51 1.61 -3.02
N ILE A 29 15.60 0.31 -3.27
CA ILE A 29 16.21 -0.66 -2.35
C ILE A 29 17.33 -1.43 -3.04
N ASN A 30 18.25 -1.99 -2.26
CA ASN A 30 19.29 -2.87 -2.76
C ASN A 30 18.93 -4.33 -2.46
N LEU A 31 18.42 -5.03 -3.48
CA LEU A 31 18.10 -6.46 -3.42
C LEU A 31 18.89 -7.17 -4.52
N LYS A 32 20.17 -7.46 -4.23
CA LYS A 32 21.15 -7.96 -5.21
C LYS A 32 21.31 -6.99 -6.41
N GLY A 33 21.35 -5.69 -6.11
CA GLY A 33 21.32 -4.60 -7.07
C GLY A 33 20.20 -3.61 -6.77
N TYR A 34 20.31 -2.39 -7.30
CA TYR A 34 19.31 -1.35 -7.09
C TYR A 34 18.04 -1.61 -7.92
N ILE A 35 16.91 -1.62 -7.22
CA ILE A 35 15.57 -1.78 -7.79
C ILE A 35 14.62 -0.75 -7.16
N TYR A 36 13.56 -0.40 -7.86
CA TYR A 36 12.43 0.29 -7.27
C TYR A 36 11.51 -0.73 -6.59
N ASN A 37 11.16 -0.45 -5.34
CA ASN A 37 10.08 -1.07 -4.59
C ASN A 37 8.93 -0.06 -4.54
N TYR A 38 7.87 -0.35 -5.30
CA TYR A 38 6.64 0.43 -5.29
C TYR A 38 5.60 -0.31 -4.45
N ALA A 39 5.19 0.30 -3.34
CA ALA A 39 4.15 -0.23 -2.47
C ALA A 39 2.87 0.60 -2.65
N LYS A 40 1.79 -0.02 -3.13
CA LYS A 40 0.43 0.57 -3.14
C LYS A 40 -0.35 0.00 -1.98
N PHE A 41 -0.93 0.88 -1.18
CA PHE A 41 -1.79 0.55 -0.06
C PHE A 41 -3.24 0.85 -0.44
N LYS A 42 -4.12 -0.03 0.00
CA LYS A 42 -5.57 0.13 -0.11
C LYS A 42 -6.19 -0.23 1.24
N ILE A 43 -6.74 0.77 1.92
CA ILE A 43 -7.33 0.65 3.24
C ILE A 43 -8.84 0.77 3.08
N TYR A 44 -9.55 -0.32 3.34
CA TYR A 44 -10.99 -0.39 3.25
C TYR A 44 -11.64 0.16 4.53
N GLU A 45 -12.85 0.70 4.43
CA GLU A 45 -13.60 1.24 5.58
C GLU A 45 -13.93 0.18 6.65
N ASP A 46 -13.83 -1.11 6.33
CA ASP A 46 -14.04 -2.25 7.23
C ASP A 46 -12.74 -2.74 7.91
N ASN A 47 -11.71 -1.89 7.94
CA ASN A 47 -10.37 -2.12 8.49
C ASN A 47 -9.51 -3.14 7.75
N ARG A 48 -9.99 -3.77 6.66
CA ARG A 48 -9.13 -4.59 5.81
C ARG A 48 -8.11 -3.72 5.09
N VAL A 49 -6.93 -4.28 4.87
CA VAL A 49 -5.82 -3.63 4.19
C VAL A 49 -5.26 -4.58 3.15
N GLU A 50 -5.05 -4.06 1.95
CA GLU A 50 -4.34 -4.72 0.87
C GLU A 50 -3.09 -3.90 0.54
N VAL A 51 -1.94 -4.56 0.46
CA VAL A 51 -0.66 -3.93 0.11
C VAL A 51 -0.06 -4.69 -1.06
N THR A 52 0.07 -4.03 -2.21
CA THR A 52 0.76 -4.59 -3.37
C THR A 52 2.15 -4.01 -3.45
N ALA A 53 3.17 -4.86 -3.32
CA ALA A 53 4.56 -4.51 -3.52
C ALA A 53 4.99 -4.94 -4.94
N GLN A 54 5.57 -4.01 -5.70
CA GLN A 54 6.08 -4.25 -7.04
C GLN A 54 7.58 -3.93 -7.10
N TYR A 55 8.38 -4.86 -7.60
CA TYR A 55 9.81 -4.69 -7.82
C TYR A 55 10.08 -4.41 -9.29
N ALA A 56 10.72 -3.29 -9.60
CA ALA A 56 11.03 -2.89 -10.97
C ALA A 56 12.50 -2.50 -11.14
N LYS A 57 13.05 -2.73 -12.35
CA LYS A 57 14.40 -2.27 -12.72
C LYS A 57 14.45 -0.73 -12.70
N THR A 58 15.54 -0.15 -12.19
CA THR A 58 15.69 1.31 -12.07
C THR A 58 15.83 2.05 -13.40
N ILE A 59 16.34 1.36 -14.44
CA ILE A 59 16.58 1.96 -15.76
C ILE A 59 15.39 1.71 -16.70
N SER A 60 14.96 0.45 -16.83
CA SER A 60 13.93 0.07 -17.79
C SER A 60 12.51 0.09 -17.23
N TYR A 61 12.34 0.26 -15.91
CA TYR A 61 11.07 0.15 -15.20
C TYR A 61 10.34 -1.19 -15.39
N ARG A 62 11.01 -2.19 -15.97
CA ARG A 62 10.45 -3.52 -16.16
C ARG A 62 10.16 -4.14 -14.79
N LYS A 63 8.91 -4.53 -14.56
CA LYS A 63 8.49 -5.33 -13.41
C LYS A 63 9.21 -6.67 -13.40
N ILE A 64 9.81 -7.01 -12.27
CA ILE A 64 10.57 -8.23 -12.02
C ILE A 64 9.73 -9.18 -11.15
N MET A 65 8.95 -8.62 -10.24
CA MET A 65 8.12 -9.33 -9.28
C MET A 65 7.01 -8.40 -8.79
N ASP A 66 5.89 -8.98 -8.41
CA ASP A 66 4.88 -8.35 -7.57
C ASP A 66 4.30 -9.37 -6.59
N GLU A 67 3.93 -8.89 -5.41
CA GLU A 67 3.30 -9.67 -4.36
C GLU A 67 2.24 -8.81 -3.66
N THR A 68 1.11 -9.42 -3.34
CA THR A 68 0.02 -8.76 -2.60
C THR A 68 -0.10 -9.39 -1.22
N PHE A 69 -0.05 -8.54 -0.20
CA PHE A 69 -0.24 -8.88 1.19
C PHE A 69 -1.60 -8.39 1.67
N TYR A 70 -2.25 -9.19 2.52
CA TYR A 70 -3.52 -8.85 3.14
C TYR A 70 -3.33 -8.78 4.65
N THR A 71 -3.83 -7.71 5.27
CA THR A 71 -3.79 -7.51 6.72
C THR A 71 -4.96 -6.65 7.18
N THR A 72 -4.95 -6.22 8.44
CA THR A 72 -5.86 -5.22 8.99
C THR A 72 -5.08 -4.09 9.66
N ILE A 73 -5.77 -2.97 9.91
CA ILE A 73 -5.24 -1.90 10.76
C ILE A 73 -4.98 -2.48 12.16
N ASN A 74 -3.83 -2.14 12.74
CA ASN A 74 -3.51 -2.53 14.11
C ASN A 74 -4.37 -1.74 15.11
N ASP A 75 -5.13 -2.46 15.92
CA ASP A 75 -6.04 -1.97 16.96
C ASP A 75 -5.48 -2.18 18.37
N LYS A 76 -4.16 -2.43 18.50
CA LYS A 76 -3.47 -2.83 19.74
C LYS A 76 -3.88 -4.19 20.32
N SER A 77 -4.72 -4.97 19.64
CA SER A 77 -5.02 -6.36 20.02
C SER A 77 -3.95 -7.38 19.58
N GLY A 78 -2.96 -6.92 18.81
CA GLY A 78 -1.84 -7.73 18.31
C GLY A 78 -2.12 -8.47 17.00
N LYS A 79 -3.25 -8.22 16.32
CA LYS A 79 -3.64 -8.93 15.09
C LYS A 79 -3.36 -8.21 13.77
N GLY A 80 -3.40 -6.87 13.75
CA GLY A 80 -3.16 -6.07 12.55
C GLY A 80 -1.69 -5.73 12.32
N ALA A 81 -1.23 -5.71 11.08
CA ALA A 81 0.16 -5.38 10.74
C ALA A 81 0.36 -3.94 10.24
N LEU A 82 -0.71 -3.20 9.93
CA LEU A 82 -0.61 -1.81 9.50
C LEU A 82 -0.71 -0.86 10.71
N TYR A 83 0.33 -0.07 10.94
CA TYR A 83 0.35 0.98 11.96
C TYR A 83 0.20 2.35 11.27
N LEU A 84 -0.80 3.13 11.69
CA LEU A 84 -1.05 4.49 11.22
C LEU A 84 -0.85 5.46 12.37
N PHE A 85 -0.15 6.56 12.09
CA PHE A 85 0.12 7.64 13.04
C PHE A 85 -0.38 8.94 12.44
N CYS A 86 -0.85 9.85 13.29
CA CYS A 86 -1.22 11.21 12.92
C CYS A 86 -0.34 12.14 13.74
N ASP A 87 0.37 13.04 13.09
CA ASP A 87 1.11 14.10 13.79
C ASP A 87 0.07 15.07 14.39
N MET A 88 0.18 15.32 15.70
CA MET A 88 -0.66 16.25 16.46
C MET A 88 -0.01 17.63 16.55
#